data_AF-A0A973EZB5-F1
#
_entry.id   AF-A0A973EZB5-F1
#
_cell.length_a   1.000
_cell.length_b   1.000
_cell.length_c   1.000
_cell.angle_alpha   90.00
_cell.angle_beta   90.00
_cell.angle_gamma   90.00
#
_symmetry.space_group_name_H-M   'P 1'
#
loop_
_entity.id
_entity.type
_entity.pdbx_description
1 polymer ?
#
loop_
_entity_poly.entity_id
_entity_poly.type
_entity_poly.pdbx_seq_one_letter_code
_entity_poly.pdbx_strand_id
1 'polypeptide(L)' 'MSDPKNPNQINIELNEETAQGIYSNLAVITHSSSEFVIDFVRIMPGIPKAQVKSRIILTPEHTKRLVAALQDNIAKY' A
#
# COMPACT_ATOMS: atom_id res chain seq x y z
N MET A 1 28.92 3.13 -25.86
CA MET A 1 27.52 3.52 -26.12
C MET A 1 26.95 3.96 -24.80
N SER A 2 26.53 5.21 -24.71
CA SER A 2 25.94 5.80 -23.50
C SER A 2 24.48 5.39 -23.42
N ASP A 3 24.13 4.58 -22.42
CA ASP A 3 22.75 4.24 -22.12
C ASP A 3 21.91 5.51 -21.93
N PRO A 4 20.71 5.62 -22.53
CA PRO A 4 19.83 6.74 -22.30
C PRO A 4 19.39 6.72 -20.83
N LYS A 5 19.96 7.63 -20.02
CA LYS A 5 19.53 7.89 -18.64
C LYS A 5 18.05 8.24 -18.67
N ASN A 6 17.23 7.33 -18.15
CA ASN A 6 15.78 7.45 -18.07
C ASN A 6 15.44 8.68 -17.17
N PRO A 7 14.96 9.80 -17.74
CA PRO A 7 14.90 11.08 -17.03
C PRO A 7 13.82 11.16 -15.94
N ASN A 8 13.05 10.09 -15.74
CA ASN A 8 11.94 10.01 -14.79
C ASN A 8 12.22 9.08 -13.59
N GLN A 9 13.49 8.83 -13.26
CA GLN A 9 13.81 8.08 -12.05
C GLN A 9 13.51 8.96 -10.82
N ILE A 10 12.29 8.85 -10.31
CA ILE A 10 11.88 9.49 -9.07
C ILE A 10 12.75 8.89 -7.96
N ASN A 11 13.51 9.75 -7.27
CA ASN A 11 14.22 9.33 -6.07
C ASN A 11 13.18 9.10 -4.97
N ILE A 12 12.95 7.85 -4.60
CA ILE A 12 12.04 7.48 -3.51
C ILE A 12 12.86 7.41 -2.24
N GLU A 13 12.69 8.40 -1.37
CA GLU A 13 13.30 8.38 -0.04
C GLU A 13 12.46 7.52 0.91
N LEU A 14 13.11 6.57 1.57
CA LEU A 14 12.51 5.72 2.59
C LEU A 14 13.15 6.07 3.93
N ASN A 15 12.39 6.70 4.82
CA ASN A 15 12.89 6.98 6.17
C ASN A 15 12.93 5.70 7.02
N GLU A 16 13.77 5.71 8.06
CA GLU A 16 14.02 4.55 8.92
C GLU A 16 12.74 4.04 9.60
N GLU A 17 11.85 4.94 10.01
CA GLU A 17 10.58 4.58 10.66
C GLU A 17 9.66 3.81 9.70
N THR A 18 9.50 4.29 8.47
CA THR A 18 8.67 3.65 7.44
C THR A 18 9.29 2.34 6.98
N ALA A 19 10.63 2.25 6.95
CA ALA A 19 11.36 1.04 6.59
C ALA A 19 11.11 -0.14 7.56
N GLN A 20 10.81 0.13 8.83
CA GLN A 20 10.44 -0.92 9.79
C GLN A 20 9.11 -1.59 9.46
N GLY A 21 8.24 -0.89 8.73
CA GLY A 21 6.92 -1.38 8.36
C GLY A 21 5.95 -1.45 9.53
N ILE A 22 4.68 -1.71 9.21
CA ILE A 22 3.60 -1.78 10.17
C ILE A 22 2.87 -3.11 10.00
N TYR A 23 2.90 -3.94 11.04
CA TYR A 23 2.15 -5.19 11.03
C TYR A 23 0.63 -4.94 11.10
N SER A 24 -0.09 -5.59 10.19
CA SER A 24 -1.55 -5.67 10.16
C SER A 24 -1.98 -7.06 9.71
N ASN A 25 -3.16 -7.50 10.13
CA ASN A 25 -3.72 -8.82 9.82
C ASN A 25 -5.14 -8.76 9.26
N LEU A 26 -5.65 -7.55 9.01
CA LEU A 26 -6.93 -7.32 8.34
C LEU A 26 -6.79 -6.06 7.48
N ALA A 27 -7.32 -6.11 6.25
CA ALA A 27 -7.50 -4.93 5.41
C ALA A 27 -9.01 -4.69 5.21
N VAL A 28 -9.46 -3.47 5.48
CA VAL A 28 -10.84 -3.04 5.23
C VAL A 28 -10.82 -2.01 4.12
N ILE A 29 -11.58 -2.28 3.06
CA ILE A 29 -11.60 -1.42 1.86
C ILE A 29 -12.99 -0.80 1.75
N THR A 30 -13.04 0.53 1.70
CA THR A 30 -14.25 1.29 1.36
C THR A 30 -13.94 2.20 0.18
N HIS A 31 -14.95 2.56 -0.61
CA HIS A 31 -14.73 3.41 -1.78
C HIS A 31 -15.94 4.29 -2.10
N SER A 32 -15.67 5.34 -2.86
CA SER A 32 -16.61 6.22 -3.53
C SER A 32 -16.25 6.32 -5.01
N SER A 33 -16.95 7.19 -5.76
CA SER A 33 -16.57 7.53 -7.14
C SER A 33 -15.18 8.16 -7.25
N SER A 34 -14.72 8.82 -6.18
CA SER A 34 -13.51 9.65 -6.23
C SER A 34 -12.31 9.00 -5.54
N GLU A 35 -12.54 8.14 -4.55
CA GLU A 35 -11.48 7.59 -3.72
C GLU A 35 -11.75 6.16 -3.24
N PHE A 36 -10.66 5.42 -3.04
CA PHE A 36 -10.57 4.19 -2.29
C PHE A 36 -9.82 4.46 -0.99
N VAL A 37 -10.39 4.01 0.13
CA VAL A 37 -9.78 4.06 1.45
C VAL A 37 -9.48 2.64 1.89
N ILE A 38 -8.21 2.35 2.12
CA ILE A 38 -7.70 1.05 2.57
C ILE A 38 -7.18 1.21 3.99
N ASP A 39 -7.90 0.64 4.94
CA ASP A 39 -7.52 0.60 6.34
C ASP A 39 -6.85 -0.72 6.68
N PHE A 40 -5.59 -0.65 7.09
CA PHE A 40 -4.85 -1.78 7.62
C PHE A 40 -5.03 -1.84 9.13
N VAL A 41 -5.68 -2.89 9.60
CA VAL A 41 -6.13 -3.07 10.97
C VAL A 41 -5.33 -4.19 11.64
N ARG A 42 -4.99 -3.98 12.92
CA ARG A 42 -4.42 -5.02 13.78
C ARG A 42 -5.46 -5.47 14.80
N ILE A 43 -5.81 -6.75 14.73
CA ILE A 43 -6.66 -7.44 15.70
C ILE A 43 -5.78 -8.38 16.53
N MET A 44 -5.86 -8.25 17.86
CA MET A 44 -5.13 -9.08 18.81
C MET A 44 -6.10 -9.92 19.65
N PRO A 45 -5.83 -11.21 19.90
CA PRO A 45 -6.64 -12.02 20.80
C PRO A 45 -6.73 -11.39 22.19
N GLY A 46 -7.91 -11.43 22.81
CA GLY A 46 -8.14 -10.88 24.16
C GLY A 46 -8.25 -9.35 24.24
N ILE A 47 -8.07 -8.62 23.14
CA ILE A 47 -8.33 -7.18 23.08
C ILE A 47 -9.62 -6.94 22.28
N PRO A 48 -10.69 -6.43 22.91
CA PRO A 48 -11.99 -6.29 22.25
C PRO A 48 -12.05 -5.15 21.21
N LYS A 49 -10.96 -4.39 21.05
CA LYS A 49 -10.89 -3.24 20.15
C LYS A 49 -9.84 -3.46 19.08
N ALA A 50 -10.27 -3.44 17.82
CA ALA A 50 -9.38 -3.40 16.68
C ALA A 50 -8.78 -1.99 16.52
N GLN A 51 -7.49 -1.90 16.18
CA GLN A 51 -6.81 -0.62 15.94
C GLN A 51 -6.44 -0.49 14.47
N VAL A 52 -6.87 0.59 13.82
CA VAL A 52 -6.34 0.99 12.51
C VAL A 52 -4.88 1.41 12.70
N LYS A 53 -3.98 0.76 11.98
CA LYS A 53 -2.54 1.01 12.06
C LYS A 53 -2.02 1.89 10.93
N SER A 54 -2.63 1.78 9.76
CA SER A 54 -2.35 2.66 8.62
C SER A 54 -3.60 2.80 7.78
N ARG A 55 -3.75 3.97 7.15
CA ARG A 55 -4.79 4.28 6.18
C ARG A 55 -4.12 4.80 4.92
N ILE A 56 -4.39 4.15 3.80
CA ILE A 56 -3.96 4.60 2.48
C ILE A 56 -5.19 5.02 1.68
N ILE A 57 -5.13 6.21 1.10
CA ILE A 57 -6.19 6.76 0.26
C ILE A 57 -5.66 6.86 -1.16
N LEU A 58 -6.39 6.30 -2.12
CA LEU A 58 -6.00 6.22 -3.52
C LEU A 58 -7.15 6.67 -4.41
N THR A 59 -6.82 7.24 -5.57
CA THR A 59 -7.82 7.39 -6.63
C THR A 59 -8.17 6.01 -7.22
N PRO A 60 -9.36 5.86 -7.83
CA PRO A 60 -9.75 4.60 -8.49
C PRO A 60 -8.73 4.13 -9.54
N GLU A 61 -8.10 5.06 -10.27
CA GLU A 61 -7.09 4.71 -11.27
C GLU A 61 -5.83 4.10 -10.62
N HIS A 62 -5.27 4.76 -9.61
CA HIS A 62 -4.09 4.23 -8.91
C HIS A 62 -4.39 2.91 -8.19
N THR A 63 -5.61 2.74 -7.68
CA THR A 63 -6.04 1.47 -7.08
C THR A 63 -6.00 0.32 -8.08
N LYS A 64 -6.51 0.53 -9.31
CA LYS A 64 -6.45 -0.50 -10.36
C LYS A 64 -5.01 -0.86 -10.73
N ARG A 65 -4.13 0.15 -10.85
CA ARG A 65 -2.70 -0.06 -11.12
C ARG A 65 -2.02 -0.85 -9.98
N LEU A 66 -2.35 -0.52 -8.74
CA LEU A 66 -1.85 -1.25 -7.56
C LEU A 66 -2.28 -2.72 -7.58
N VAL A 67 -3.57 -2.99 -7.83
CA VAL A 67 -4.09 -4.37 -7.88
C VAL A 67 -3.39 -5.19 -8.97
N ALA A 68 -3.26 -4.65 -10.18
CA ALA A 68 -2.55 -5.34 -11.26
C ALA A 68 -1.10 -5.65 -10.89
N ALA A 69 -0.37 -4.65 -10.35
CA ALA A 69 1.01 -4.85 -9.92
C ALA A 69 1.14 -5.87 -8.78
N LEU A 70 0.23 -5.86 -7.80
CA LEU A 70 0.22 -6.83 -6.70
C LEU A 70 -0.04 -8.24 -7.21
N GLN A 71 -1.04 -8.42 -8.08
CA GLN A 71 -1.36 -9.71 -8.68
C GLN A 71 -0.16 -10.29 -9.44
N ASP A 72 0.50 -9.47 -10.26
CA ASP A 72 1.70 -9.87 -11.01
C ASP A 72 2.86 -10.28 -10.10
N ASN A 73 3.06 -9.58 -8.98
CA ASN A 73 4.15 -9.89 -8.05
C ASN A 73 3.84 -11.13 -7.19
N ILE A 74 2.58 -11.30 -6.76
CA ILE A 74 2.15 -12.51 -6.02
C ILE A 74 2.28 -13.74 -6.92
N ALA A 75 1.92 -13.65 -8.20
CA ALA A 75 2.03 -14.77 -9.12
C ALA A 75 3.49 -15.22 -9.37
N LYS A 76 4.47 -14.35 -9.10
CA LYS A 76 5.91 -14.64 -9.25
C LYS A 76 6.57 -15.16 -7.97
N TYR A 77 5.92 -15.00 -6.82
CA TYR A 77 6.42 -15.42 -5.51
C TYR A 77 6.08 -16.89 -5.26
#